data_AF-A0A3C1V8G3-F1
#
_entry.id   AF-A0A3C1V8G3-F1
#
_cell.length_a   1.000
_cell.length_b   1.000
_cell.length_c   1.000
_cell.angle_alpha   90.00
_cell.angle_beta   90.00
_cell.angle_gamma   90.00
#
_symmetry.space_group_name_H-M   'P 1'
#
loop_
_entity.id
_entity.type
_entity.pdbx_description
1 polymer ?
#
loop_
_entity_poly.entity_id
_entity_poly.type
_entity_poly.pdbx_seq_one_letter_code
_entity_poly.pdbx_strand_id
1 'polypeptide(L)'
;MGATKNGGRNVIPITGGNLSGKITGRILAGGADYQSLANPMTFDARYLWQTEEGDVIIVRNAGPVASLVPTFEVRVDSKPAWLNKGTYLSSSHAVGGGSVRLSFYESSP
;
A
#
# COMPACT_ATOMS: atom_id res chain seq x y z
N MET A 1 -13.12 13.56 4.16
CA MET A 1 -14.34 13.31 3.35
C MET A 1 -15.53 13.12 4.30
N GLY A 2 -16.78 13.15 3.80
CA GLY A 2 -18.05 13.15 4.59
C GLY A 2 -18.85 11.84 4.53
N ALA A 3 -20.15 11.90 4.87
CA ALA A 3 -21.04 10.73 4.88
C ALA A 3 -21.28 10.16 3.46
N THR A 4 -21.23 8.84 3.32
CA THR A 4 -21.53 8.09 2.10
C THR A 4 -22.54 6.97 2.40
N LYS A 5 -23.01 6.25 1.37
CA LYS A 5 -23.94 5.11 1.52
C LYS A 5 -23.49 4.06 2.55
N ASN A 6 -22.18 3.97 2.82
CA ASN A 6 -21.58 3.00 3.73
C ASN A 6 -20.89 3.68 4.94
N GLY A 7 -21.33 4.87 5.34
CA GLY A 7 -20.74 5.65 6.44
C GLY A 7 -19.74 6.71 5.99
N GLY A 8 -19.01 7.29 6.93
CA GLY A 8 -18.00 8.32 6.65
C GLY A 8 -16.85 7.78 5.81
N ARG A 9 -16.35 8.59 4.89
CA ARG A 9 -15.11 8.28 4.14
C ARG A 9 -14.05 9.29 4.46
N ASN A 10 -12.79 8.87 4.39
CA ASN A 10 -11.67 9.78 4.25
C ASN A 10 -10.83 9.35 3.04
N VAL A 11 -10.43 10.31 2.20
CA VAL A 11 -9.58 10.03 1.04
C VAL A 11 -8.31 10.85 1.21
N ILE A 12 -7.19 10.16 1.38
CA ILE A 12 -5.88 10.79 1.60
C ILE A 12 -5.04 10.55 0.34
N PRO A 13 -4.71 11.58 -0.45
CA PRO A 13 -3.83 11.45 -1.59
C PRO A 13 -2.44 10.96 -1.18
N ILE A 14 -1.87 10.04 -1.96
CA ILE A 14 -0.48 9.61 -1.81
C ILE A 14 0.36 10.45 -2.76
N THR A 15 1.10 11.41 -2.21
CA THR A 15 1.87 12.40 -2.96
C THR A 15 3.29 11.95 -3.29
N GLY A 16 3.71 10.80 -2.78
CA GLY A 16 5.01 10.19 -3.03
C GLY A 16 5.61 9.58 -1.76
N GLY A 17 6.89 9.23 -1.82
CA GLY A 17 7.62 8.61 -0.73
C GLY A 17 8.83 7.82 -1.23
N ASN A 18 9.52 7.17 -0.29
CA ASN A 18 10.72 6.39 -0.56
C ASN A 18 10.45 4.90 -0.30
N LEU A 19 11.11 4.03 -1.07
CA LEU A 19 11.07 2.58 -0.92
C LEU A 19 12.49 2.08 -0.66
N SER A 20 12.65 1.22 0.35
CA SER A 20 13.93 0.59 0.67
C SER A 20 13.73 -0.83 1.22
N GLY A 21 14.77 -1.65 1.10
CA GLY A 21 14.76 -3.06 1.52
C GLY A 21 15.10 -3.99 0.37
N LYS A 22 14.34 -5.09 0.20
CA LYS A 22 14.51 -6.02 -0.94
C LYS A 22 14.25 -5.35 -2.30
N ILE A 23 13.50 -4.25 -2.28
CA ILE A 23 13.29 -3.35 -3.41
C ILE A 23 13.67 -1.95 -2.93
N THR A 24 14.46 -1.24 -3.72
CA THR A 24 14.79 0.17 -3.49
C THR A 24 14.18 1.00 -4.62
N GLY A 25 13.75 2.22 -4.29
CA GLY A 25 13.21 3.15 -5.27
C GLY A 25 12.31 4.18 -4.62
N ARG A 26 11.20 4.51 -5.29
CA ARG A 26 10.28 5.58 -4.89
C ARG A 26 8.83 5.18 -5.00
N ILE A 27 8.00 5.84 -4.21
CA ILE A 27 6.54 5.85 -4.38
C ILE A 27 6.21 6.99 -5.34
N LEU A 28 5.48 6.69 -6.41
CA LEU A 28 5.07 7.72 -7.37
C LEU A 28 3.96 8.59 -6.77
N ALA A 29 3.95 9.86 -7.13
CA ALA A 29 2.83 10.75 -6.85
C ALA A 29 1.63 10.26 -7.67
N GLY A 30 0.66 9.64 -6.98
CA GLY A 30 -0.44 8.97 -7.64
C GLY A 30 -1.11 7.96 -6.72
N GLY A 31 -2.43 7.90 -6.82
CA GLY A 31 -3.24 7.06 -5.95
C GLY A 31 -3.64 7.73 -4.64
N ALA A 32 -4.27 6.95 -3.77
CA ALA A 32 -4.84 7.43 -2.52
C ALA A 32 -5.12 6.26 -1.55
N ASP A 33 -5.29 6.60 -0.29
CA ASP A 33 -5.90 5.75 0.74
C ASP A 33 -7.38 6.09 0.92
N TYR A 34 -8.25 5.11 0.63
CA TYR A 34 -9.70 5.22 0.71
C TYR A 34 -10.22 4.63 2.02
N GLN A 35 -10.13 5.41 3.09
CA GLN A 35 -10.48 4.99 4.44
C GLN A 35 -12.01 4.92 4.62
N SER A 36 -12.49 3.81 5.17
CA SER A 36 -13.85 3.66 5.71
C SER A 36 -13.85 4.05 7.17
N LEU A 37 -14.59 5.10 7.55
CA LEU A 37 -14.74 5.55 8.94
C LEU A 37 -15.86 4.80 9.68
N ALA A 38 -16.34 3.68 9.13
CA ALA A 38 -17.23 2.76 9.82
C ALA A 38 -16.51 2.10 11.03
N ASN A 39 -17.27 1.40 11.87
CA ASN A 39 -16.71 0.58 12.94
C ASN A 39 -16.87 -0.91 12.58
N PRO A 40 -15.77 -1.68 12.38
CA PRO A 40 -14.38 -1.27 12.45
C PRO A 40 -13.92 -0.44 11.24
N MET A 41 -12.91 0.41 11.47
CA MET A 41 -12.28 1.21 10.41
C MET A 41 -11.48 0.30 9.47
N THR A 42 -11.53 0.58 8.17
CA THR A 42 -10.77 -0.15 7.14
C THR A 42 -10.05 0.78 6.18
N PHE A 43 -8.94 0.30 5.63
CA PHE A 43 -8.11 1.00 4.64
C PHE A 43 -8.19 0.28 3.28
N ASP A 44 -8.04 1.04 2.20
CA ASP A 44 -7.83 0.53 0.85
C ASP A 44 -6.90 1.53 0.16
N ALA A 45 -5.59 1.38 0.39
CA ALA A 45 -4.59 2.23 -0.22
C ALA A 45 -4.17 1.63 -1.57
N ARG A 46 -4.25 2.43 -2.63
CA ARG A 46 -3.87 2.03 -3.99
C ARG A 46 -2.91 3.05 -4.57
N TYR A 47 -1.72 2.60 -4.95
CA TYR A 47 -0.62 3.47 -5.36
C TYR A 47 0.45 2.68 -6.14
N LEU A 48 1.50 3.37 -6.56
CA LEU A 48 2.55 2.79 -7.41
C LEU A 48 3.92 2.91 -6.75
N TRP A 49 4.69 1.83 -6.82
CA TRP A 49 6.14 1.87 -6.61
C TRP A 49 6.85 1.89 -7.96
N GLN A 50 8.01 2.55 -7.99
CA GLN A 50 8.96 2.48 -9.08
C GLN A 50 10.32 2.08 -8.50
N THR A 51 10.90 0.99 -8.99
CA THR A 51 12.25 0.57 -8.59
C THR A 51 13.30 1.52 -9.17
N GLU A 52 14.53 1.48 -8.65
CA GLU A 52 15.64 2.25 -9.22
C GLU A 52 15.92 1.90 -10.69
N GLU A 53 15.65 0.64 -11.09
CA GLU A 53 15.77 0.19 -12.47
C GLU A 53 14.55 0.57 -13.35
N GLY A 54 13.54 1.23 -12.78
CA GLY A 54 12.40 1.77 -13.50
C GLY A 54 11.18 0.85 -13.61
N ASP A 55 11.22 -0.36 -13.05
CA ASP A 55 10.05 -1.25 -13.04
C ASP A 55 8.94 -0.66 -12.15
N VAL A 56 7.71 -0.70 -12.65
CA VAL A 56 6.52 -0.20 -11.92
C VAL A 56 5.75 -1.36 -11.31
N ILE A 57 5.39 -1.20 -10.05
CA ILE A 57 4.62 -2.17 -9.26
C ILE A 57 3.33 -1.49 -8.82
N ILE A 58 2.20 -2.10 -9.15
CA ILE A 58 0.89 -1.68 -8.63
C ILE A 58 0.74 -2.26 -7.23
N VAL A 59 0.44 -1.40 -6.26
CA VAL A 59 0.26 -1.79 -4.86
C VAL A 59 -1.17 -1.54 -4.45
N ARG A 60 -1.80 -2.56 -3.85
CA ARG A 60 -3.02 -2.39 -3.07
C ARG A 60 -2.79 -2.92 -1.66
N ASN A 61 -2.83 -2.03 -0.67
CA ASN A 61 -2.73 -2.37 0.74
C ASN A 61 -4.08 -2.14 1.42
N ALA A 62 -4.80 -3.21 1.75
CA ALA A 62 -6.18 -3.12 2.21
C ALA A 62 -6.47 -4.05 3.38
N GLY A 63 -7.42 -3.64 4.23
CA GLY A 63 -7.85 -4.41 5.39
C GLY A 63 -8.16 -3.55 6.62
N PRO A 64 -8.46 -4.16 7.76
CA PRO A 64 -8.57 -3.47 9.04
C PRO A 64 -7.19 -3.01 9.55
N VAL A 65 -7.18 -2.04 10.48
CA VAL A 65 -5.97 -1.37 11.03
C VAL A 65 -4.81 -2.32 11.37
N ALA A 66 -5.12 -3.51 11.91
CA ALA A 66 -4.14 -4.47 12.41
C ALA A 66 -3.90 -5.68 11.50
N SER A 67 -4.57 -5.77 10.34
CA SER A 67 -4.47 -6.94 9.45
C SER A 67 -4.58 -6.53 7.99
N LEU A 68 -3.66 -5.65 7.58
CA LEU A 68 -3.55 -5.24 6.19
C LEU A 68 -2.87 -6.34 5.38
N VAL A 69 -3.54 -6.73 4.30
CA VAL A 69 -3.06 -7.75 3.37
C VAL A 69 -2.72 -7.07 2.05
N PRO A 70 -1.43 -6.75 1.83
CA PRO A 70 -1.00 -6.13 0.58
C PRO A 70 -1.01 -7.14 -0.57
N THR A 71 -1.36 -6.63 -1.74
CA THR A 71 -1.30 -7.33 -3.02
C THR A 71 -0.51 -6.50 -3.99
N PHE A 72 0.21 -7.17 -4.89
CA PHE A 72 1.12 -6.57 -5.84
C PHE A 72 0.84 -7.10 -7.24
N GLU A 73 0.87 -6.22 -8.23
CA GLU A 73 0.86 -6.60 -9.65
C GLU A 73 2.09 -6.00 -10.33
N VAL A 74 2.83 -6.87 -11.02
CA VAL A 74 4.12 -6.54 -11.62
C VAL A 74 4.24 -7.18 -13.00
N ARG A 75 4.94 -6.51 -13.92
CA ARG A 75 5.30 -7.09 -15.22
C ARG A 75 5.97 -8.45 -15.04
N VAL A 76 5.46 -9.47 -15.74
CA VAL A 76 5.81 -10.89 -15.50
C VAL A 76 7.26 -11.26 -15.84
N ASP A 77 7.93 -10.48 -16.68
CA ASP A 77 9.33 -10.66 -17.10
C ASP A 77 10.29 -9.66 -16.43
N SER A 78 9.83 -8.98 -15.37
CA SER A 78 10.65 -8.02 -14.62
C SER A 78 11.38 -8.66 -13.43
N LYS A 79 12.41 -7.97 -12.93
CA LYS A 79 13.16 -8.40 -11.73
C LYS A 79 12.26 -8.59 -10.49
N PRO A 80 11.28 -7.71 -10.20
CA PRO A 80 10.35 -7.91 -9.09
C PRO A 80 9.15 -8.86 -9.39
N ALA A 81 9.14 -9.62 -10.50
CA ALA A 81 8.02 -10.49 -10.87
C ALA A 81 7.66 -11.58 -9.82
N TRP A 82 8.58 -11.88 -8.90
CA TRP A 82 8.31 -12.77 -7.75
C TRP A 82 7.20 -12.25 -6.83
N LEU A 83 6.92 -10.94 -6.82
CA LEU A 83 5.81 -10.33 -6.07
C LEU A 83 4.42 -10.84 -6.50
N ASN A 84 4.28 -11.33 -7.72
CA ASN A 84 2.99 -11.82 -8.24
C ASN A 84 2.52 -13.14 -7.60
N LYS A 85 3.37 -13.82 -6.82
CA LYS A 85 3.12 -15.20 -6.36
C LYS A 85 3.10 -15.37 -4.84
N GLY A 86 3.58 -14.40 -4.08
CA GLY A 86 3.69 -14.52 -2.62
C GLY A 86 2.42 -14.09 -1.87
N THR A 87 2.37 -14.51 -0.60
CA THR A 87 1.44 -13.96 0.38
C THR A 87 2.19 -12.94 1.21
N TYR A 88 1.57 -11.79 1.46
CA TYR A 88 2.24 -10.68 2.13
C TYR A 88 1.41 -10.13 3.29
N LEU A 89 2.12 -9.56 4.26
CA LEU A 89 1.55 -8.83 5.38
C LEU A 89 2.18 -7.44 5.47
N SER A 90 1.39 -6.45 5.85
CA SER A 90 1.87 -5.10 6.16
C SER A 90 1.91 -4.89 7.67
N SER A 91 2.91 -4.17 8.16
CA SER A 91 2.93 -3.67 9.54
C SER A 91 1.74 -2.75 9.82
N SER A 92 1.46 -2.51 11.09
CA SER A 92 0.56 -1.43 11.51
C SER A 92 1.05 -0.07 11.02
N HIS A 93 0.11 0.83 10.73
CA HIS A 93 0.40 2.21 10.34
C HIS A 93 1.12 2.97 11.47
N ALA A 94 2.41 3.23 11.32
CA ALA A 94 3.07 4.25 12.13
C ALA A 94 2.84 5.61 11.45
N VAL A 95 1.92 6.40 12.01
CA VAL A 95 1.63 7.76 11.55
C VAL A 95 2.51 8.74 12.34
N GLY A 96 3.34 9.51 11.64
CA GLY A 96 4.21 10.51 12.26
C GLY A 96 4.65 11.57 11.26
N GLY A 97 4.57 12.85 11.66
CA GLY A 97 5.07 13.98 10.86
C GLY A 97 4.42 14.16 9.48
N GLY A 98 3.15 13.79 9.31
CA GLY A 98 2.45 13.90 8.02
C GLY A 98 2.78 12.79 7.01
N SER A 99 3.50 11.75 7.44
CA SER A 99 3.83 10.57 6.64
C SER A 99 3.37 9.28 7.31
N VAL A 100 3.27 8.22 6.52
CA VAL A 100 3.00 6.86 6.98
C VAL A 100 4.23 6.02 6.70
N ARG A 101 4.70 5.27 7.71
CA ARG A 101 5.76 4.26 7.52
C ARG A 101 5.18 2.87 7.67
N LEU A 102 5.44 2.03 6.67
CA LEU A 102 5.00 0.63 6.60
C LEU A 102 6.18 -0.26 6.26
N SER A 103 6.17 -1.47 6.82
CA SER A 103 7.04 -2.58 6.43
C SER A 103 6.18 -3.68 5.82
N PHE A 104 6.66 -4.27 4.72
CA PHE A 104 6.00 -5.36 4.02
C PHE A 104 6.80 -6.64 4.22
N TYR A 105 6.12 -7.71 4.60
CA TYR A 105 6.71 -9.00 4.91
C TYR A 105 6.13 -10.07 4.00
N GLU A 106 6.97 -10.97 3.52
CA GLU A 106 6.53 -12.21 2.90
C GLU A 106 6.11 -13.17 4.02
N SER A 107 4.90 -13.72 3.92
CA SER A 107 4.38 -14.71 4.85
C SER A 107 4.60 -16.10 4.26
N SER A 108 5.20 -16.99 5.05
CA SER A 108 5.14 -18.42 4.79
C SER A 108 3.80 -18.99 5.31
N PRO A 109 3.27 -20.07 4.71
CA PRO A 109 2.12 -20.81 5.22
C PRO A 109 2.37 -21.42 6.61
#